data_AF-A0A702B4J2-F1
#
_entry.id   AF-A0A702B4J2-F1
#
_cell.length_a   1.000
_cell.length_b   1.000
_cell.length_c   1.000
_cell.angle_alpha   90.00
_cell.angle_beta   90.00
_cell.angle_gamma   90.00
#
_symmetry.space_group_name_H-M   'P 1'
#
loop_
_entity.id
_entity.type
_entity.pdbx_description
1 polymer ?
#
loop_
_entity_poly.entity_id
_entity_poly.type
_entity_poly.pdbx_seq_one_letter_code
_entity_poly.pdbx_strand_id
1 'polypeptide(L)'
;MKAETAFAATAPDFAFELDQLVDIRISDEWGQVKARAQYTSGENQYLIHYQAADKCARSTWFGESELEAVYDDNYPGCPVFAAVELPEGTKVAS
;
A
#
# COMPACT_ATOMS: atom_id res chain seq x y z
N MET A 1 9.70 38.22 -25.79
CA MET A 1 9.21 36.82 -25.75
C MET A 1 9.49 36.29 -24.36
N LYS A 2 8.45 36.04 -23.55
CA LYS A 2 8.64 35.34 -22.26
C LYS A 2 8.66 33.85 -22.56
N ALA A 3 9.72 33.16 -22.15
CA ALA A 3 9.76 31.71 -22.20
C ALA A 3 8.70 31.18 -21.23
N GLU A 4 7.71 30.46 -21.75
CA GLU A 4 6.82 29.65 -20.91
C GLU A 4 7.68 28.58 -20.25
N THR A 5 7.71 28.61 -18.91
CA THR A 5 8.37 27.58 -18.10
C THR A 5 7.60 26.28 -18.31
N ALA A 6 8.17 25.37 -19.11
CA ALA A 6 7.70 24.00 -19.17
C ALA A 6 8.08 23.32 -17.84
N PHE A 7 7.09 23.07 -16.99
CA PHE A 7 7.31 22.29 -15.78
C PHE A 7 7.62 20.85 -16.18
N ALA A 8 8.68 20.31 -15.58
CA ALA A 8 9.13 18.94 -15.75
C ALA A 8 8.01 17.93 -15.48
N ALA A 9 8.13 16.75 -16.10
CA ALA A 9 7.18 15.64 -16.10
C ALA A 9 6.27 15.56 -14.85
N THR A 10 4.96 15.55 -15.07
CA THR A 10 3.97 15.30 -14.02
C THR A 10 4.30 13.97 -13.35
N ALA A 11 4.42 14.01 -12.02
CA ALA A 11 4.54 12.81 -11.21
C ALA A 11 3.34 11.87 -11.46
N PRO A 12 3.56 10.54 -11.58
CA PRO A 12 2.45 9.60 -11.70
C PRO A 12 1.59 9.62 -10.43
N ASP A 13 0.28 9.41 -10.58
CA ASP A 13 -0.61 9.22 -9.44
C ASP A 13 -0.28 7.90 -8.72
N PHE A 14 -0.60 7.81 -7.43
CA PHE A 14 -0.45 6.57 -6.66
C PHE A 14 -1.64 5.64 -6.92
N ALA A 15 -1.37 4.41 -7.33
CA ALA A 15 -2.40 3.36 -7.49
C ALA A 15 -3.02 2.91 -6.16
N PHE A 16 -2.30 3.02 -5.04
CA PHE A 16 -2.79 2.61 -3.72
C PHE A 16 -2.85 3.78 -2.73
N GLU A 17 -3.81 3.69 -1.82
CA GLU A 17 -4.03 4.67 -0.76
C GLU A 17 -3.35 4.26 0.55
N LEU A 18 -3.12 5.24 1.45
CA LEU A 18 -2.67 4.92 2.80
C LEU A 18 -3.74 4.12 3.52
N ASP A 19 -3.31 3.20 4.36
CA ASP A 19 -4.16 2.26 5.10
C ASP A 19 -4.93 1.25 4.24
N GLN A 20 -4.82 1.30 2.90
CA GLN A 20 -5.35 0.27 2.02
C GLN A 20 -4.63 -1.07 2.26
N LEU A 21 -5.38 -2.18 2.17
CA LEU A 21 -4.83 -3.53 2.14
C LEU A 21 -4.45 -3.91 0.71
N VAL A 22 -3.26 -4.45 0.58
CA VAL A 22 -2.69 -4.95 -0.68
C VAL A 22 -2.15 -6.35 -0.48
N ASP A 23 -2.22 -7.15 -1.53
CA ASP A 23 -1.56 -8.45 -1.65
C ASP A 23 -0.17 -8.29 -2.28
N ILE A 24 0.81 -9.02 -1.76
CA ILE A 24 2.17 -9.09 -2.28
C ILE A 24 2.23 -10.30 -3.23
N ARG A 25 2.28 -9.99 -4.54
CA ARG A 25 2.02 -10.94 -5.63
C ARG A 25 2.89 -12.20 -5.64
N ILE A 26 4.11 -12.12 -5.09
CA ILE A 26 5.07 -13.25 -5.12
C ILE A 26 4.90 -14.22 -3.95
N SER A 27 4.26 -13.79 -2.85
CA SER A 27 4.17 -14.56 -1.62
C SER A 27 2.74 -14.87 -1.18
N ASP A 28 1.73 -14.32 -1.85
CA ASP A 28 0.31 -14.36 -1.43
C ASP A 28 0.13 -13.84 0.02
N GLU A 29 1.05 -12.98 0.47
CA GLU A 29 0.99 -12.31 1.78
C GLU A 29 0.32 -10.95 1.60
N TRP A 30 -0.64 -10.62 2.46
CA TRP A 30 -1.30 -9.32 2.42
C TRP A 30 -0.82 -8.43 3.55
N GLY A 31 -0.89 -7.12 3.32
CA GLY A 31 -0.46 -6.12 4.28
C GLY A 31 -1.07 -4.76 4.03
N GLN A 32 -0.75 -3.83 4.92
CA GLN A 32 -1.28 -2.48 4.92
C GLN A 32 -0.25 -1.50 4.35
N VAL A 33 -0.69 -0.63 3.44
CA VAL A 33 0.11 0.49 2.96
C VAL A 33 0.30 1.52 4.09
N LYS A 34 1.54 1.70 4.54
CA LYS A 34 1.92 2.66 5.60
C LYS A 34 2.60 3.91 5.07
N ALA A 35 3.23 3.84 3.91
CA ALA A 35 3.83 5.01 3.26
C ALA A 35 3.82 4.84 1.74
N ARG A 36 3.90 5.98 1.05
CA ARG A 36 3.97 6.08 -0.40
C ARG A 36 5.14 6.99 -0.76
N ALA A 37 5.92 6.59 -1.75
CA ALA A 37 7.09 7.34 -2.18
C ALA A 37 7.21 7.33 -3.71
N GLN A 38 7.70 8.44 -4.23
CA GLN A 38 8.09 8.59 -5.63
C GLN A 38 9.59 8.85 -5.69
N TYR A 39 10.23 8.24 -6.68
CA TYR A 39 11.64 8.39 -6.96
C TYR A 39 11.83 9.03 -8.33
N THR A 40 12.98 9.66 -8.56
CA THR A 40 13.30 10.31 -9.85
C THR A 40 13.32 9.33 -11.03
N SER A 41 13.47 8.05 -10.75
CA SER A 41 13.46 6.96 -11.71
C SER A 41 12.75 5.75 -11.12
N GLY A 42 11.86 5.14 -11.89
CA GLY A 42 11.12 3.94 -11.47
C GLY A 42 9.64 4.22 -11.22
N GLU A 43 8.95 3.18 -10.75
CA GLU A 43 7.55 3.23 -10.36
C GLU A 43 7.35 3.78 -8.95
N ASN A 44 6.10 4.09 -8.60
CA ASN A 44 5.72 4.40 -7.23
C ASN A 44 6.11 3.24 -6.30
N GLN A 45 6.54 3.59 -5.10
CA GLN A 45 6.93 2.63 -4.07
C GLN A 45 6.01 2.76 -2.87
N TYR A 46 5.75 1.63 -2.22
CA TYR A 46 4.81 1.51 -1.10
C TYR A 46 5.48 0.76 0.04
N LEU A 47 5.44 1.32 1.25
CA LEU A 47 5.88 0.63 2.46
C LEU A 47 4.73 -0.21 2.99
N ILE A 48 4.85 -1.52 2.89
CA ILE A 48 3.80 -2.45 3.33
C ILE A 48 4.17 -2.99 4.70
N HIS A 49 3.25 -2.88 5.67
CA HIS A 49 3.34 -3.56 6.95
C HIS A 49 2.49 -4.83 6.91
N TYR A 50 3.11 -5.99 7.10
CA TYR A 50 2.48 -7.29 6.90
C TYR A 50 3.02 -8.33 7.89
N GLN A 51 2.29 -9.43 8.04
CA GLN A 51 2.79 -10.61 8.76
C GLN A 51 3.41 -11.56 7.75
N ALA A 52 4.71 -11.82 7.88
CA ALA A 52 5.41 -12.78 7.03
C ALA A 52 5.01 -14.24 7.37
N ALA A 53 5.37 -15.18 6.51
CA ALA A 53 5.10 -16.62 6.67
C ALA A 53 5.62 -17.21 8.00
N ASP A 54 6.68 -16.62 8.57
CA ASP A 54 7.24 -16.96 9.89
C ASP A 54 6.45 -16.37 11.07
N LYS A 55 5.27 -15.78 10.79
CA LYS A 55 4.38 -15.10 11.75
C LYS A 55 4.97 -13.85 12.39
N CYS A 56 6.09 -13.33 11.87
CA CYS A 56 6.67 -12.07 12.34
C CYS A 56 6.10 -10.87 11.58
N ALA A 57 5.83 -9.78 12.30
CA ALA A 57 5.48 -8.51 11.69
C ALA A 57 6.71 -7.91 10.99
N ARG A 58 6.56 -7.47 9.73
CA ARG A 58 7.61 -6.84 8.93
C ARG A 58 7.08 -5.59 8.24
N SER A 59 8.02 -4.72 7.87
CA SER A 59 7.75 -3.55 7.04
C SER A 59 8.80 -3.45 5.94
N THR A 60 8.35 -3.53 4.68
CA THR A 60 9.23 -3.58 3.51
C THR A 60 8.67 -2.71 2.38
N TRP A 61 9.55 -2.08 1.61
CA TRP A 61 9.18 -1.33 0.41
C TRP A 61 9.01 -2.27 -0.78
N PHE A 62 7.92 -2.08 -1.52
CA PHE A 62 7.60 -2.78 -2.75
C PHE A 62 7.27 -1.77 -3.85
N GLY A 63 7.58 -2.12 -5.10
CA GLY A 63 7.11 -1.40 -6.28
C GLY A 63 5.62 -1.61 -6.53
N GLU A 64 5.00 -0.64 -7.21
CA GLU A 64 3.58 -0.70 -7.60
C GLU A 64 3.21 -2.01 -8.30
N SER A 65 4.07 -2.49 -9.20
CA SER A 65 3.90 -3.71 -9.99
C SER A 65 3.94 -5.02 -9.18
N GLU A 66 4.45 -4.97 -7.95
CA GLU A 66 4.55 -6.11 -7.03
C GLU A 66 3.31 -6.28 -6.15
N LEU A 67 2.34 -5.36 -6.26
CA LEU A 67 1.19 -5.29 -5.37
C LEU A 67 -0.13 -5.37 -6.15
N GLU A 68 -1.15 -5.95 -5.51
CA GLU A 68 -2.52 -5.94 -5.99
C GLU A 68 -3.47 -5.45 -4.87
N ALA A 69 -4.49 -4.69 -5.23
CA ALA A 69 -5.48 -4.22 -4.24
C ALA A 69 -6.31 -5.41 -3.74
N VAL A 70 -6.49 -5.51 -2.42
CA VAL A 70 -7.41 -6.48 -1.82
C VAL A 70 -8.83 -5.93 -1.90
N TYR A 71 -9.79 -6.76 -2.31
CA TYR A 71 -11.22 -6.42 -2.38
C TYR A 71 -12.04 -7.31 -1.46
N ASP A 72 -13.14 -6.78 -0.92
CA ASP A 72 -14.14 -7.55 -0.18
C ASP A 72 -15.16 -8.12 -1.16
N ASP A 73 -15.34 -9.46 -1.17
CA ASP A 73 -16.33 -10.14 -2.01
C ASP A 73 -17.77 -9.66 -1.76
N ASN A 74 -18.07 -9.14 -0.56
CA ASN A 74 -19.37 -8.60 -0.21
C ASN A 74 -19.60 -7.18 -0.78
N TYR A 75 -18.53 -6.48 -1.16
CA TYR A 75 -18.55 -5.12 -1.69
C TYR A 75 -17.65 -5.00 -2.93
N PRO A 76 -18.04 -5.63 -4.06
CA PRO A 76 -17.21 -5.70 -5.24
C PRO A 76 -16.84 -4.31 -5.76
N GLY A 77 -15.55 -4.13 -6.06
CA GLY A 77 -14.99 -2.87 -6.58
C GLY A 77 -14.59 -1.85 -5.51
N CYS A 78 -14.82 -2.13 -4.22
CA CYS A 78 -14.31 -1.30 -3.12
C CYS A 78 -13.05 -1.96 -2.52
N PRO A 79 -11.87 -1.34 -2.62
CA PRO A 79 -10.68 -1.88 -1.98
C PRO A 79 -10.84 -1.88 -0.46
N VAL A 80 -10.27 -2.89 0.19
CA VAL A 80 -10.31 -3.03 1.64
C VAL A 80 -9.27 -2.11 2.25
N PHE A 81 -9.67 -1.42 3.32
CA PHE A 81 -8.75 -0.66 4.17
C PHE A 81 -8.61 -1.37 5.50
N ALA A 82 -7.44 -1.26 6.13
CA ALA A 82 -7.15 -1.94 7.37
C ALA A 82 -8.22 -1.65 8.43
N ALA A 83 -8.87 -2.70 8.93
CA ALA A 83 -9.85 -2.59 9.98
C ALA A 83 -9.19 -2.06 11.26
N VAL A 84 -9.79 -1.03 11.86
CA VAL A 84 -9.34 -0.44 13.14
C VAL A 84 -9.87 -1.23 14.35
N GLU A 85 -10.70 -2.25 14.17
CA GLU A 85 -11.41 -2.87 15.29
C GLU A 85 -10.69 -4.09 15.86
N LEU A 86 -10.26 -3.94 17.11
CA LEU A 86 -9.97 -5.07 17.99
C LEU A 86 -11.26 -5.89 18.17
N PRO A 87 -11.20 -7.23 18.07
CA PRO A 87 -12.34 -8.08 18.37
C PRO A 87 -12.93 -7.78 19.76
N GLU A 88 -14.25 -7.94 19.91
CA GLU A 88 -14.90 -7.79 21.22
C GLU A 88 -14.23 -8.72 22.24
N GLY A 89 -13.76 -8.14 23.35
CA GLY A 89 -13.10 -8.87 24.44
C GLY A 89 -11.57 -8.90 24.41
N THR A 90 -10.92 -8.33 23.40
CA THR A 90 -9.45 -8.27 23.33
C THR A 90 -8.87 -6.99 23.94
N LYS A 91 -7.72 -7.12 24.64
CA LYS A 91 -6.93 -6.00 25.17
C LYS A 91 -5.52 -6.09 24.62
N VAL A 92 -4.97 -4.96 24.14
CA VAL A 92 -3.53 -4.83 23.90
C VAL A 92 -2.81 -4.78 25.24
N ALA A 93 -1.95 -5.76 25.50
CA ALA A 93 -1.06 -5.74 26.65
C ALA A 93 0.07 -4.74 26.38
N SER A 94 0.16 -3.74 27.25
CA SER A 94 1.22 -2.71 27.29
C SER A 94 2.55 -3.26 27.72
#